data_AF-A0A2D9K381-F1
#
_entry.id   AF-A0A2D9K381-F1
#
_cell.length_a   1.000
_cell.length_b   1.000
_cell.length_c   1.000
_cell.angle_alpha   90.00
_cell.angle_beta   90.00
_cell.angle_gamma   90.00
#
_symmetry.space_group_name_H-M   'P 1'
#
loop_
_entity.id
_entity.type
_entity.pdbx_description
1 polymer ?
#
loop_
_entity_poly.entity_id
_entity_poly.type
_entity_poly.pdbx_seq_one_letter_code
_entity_poly.pdbx_strand_id
1 'polypeptide(L)'
;MLFLVSWQLHEGFNHDVIRHFAAMTPEEDEALMGDNLKLVGRWHDMVNGSGVAIFETDDIKAITSYAMGWNQFMDLTISPVVDDTTGREIGKALPADEEG
;
A
#
# COMPACT_ATOMS: atom_id res chain seq x y z
N MET A 1 11.50 -2.18 5.95
CA MET A 1 11.44 -1.73 4.53
C MET A 1 10.15 -0.94 4.29
N LEU A 2 10.10 -0.05 3.29
CA LEU A 2 8.89 0.69 2.91
C LEU A 2 8.22 0.10 1.67
N PHE A 3 6.90 0.01 1.70
CA PHE A 3 6.08 -0.49 0.60
C PHE A 3 4.90 0.43 0.34
N LEU A 4 4.72 0.80 -0.93
CA LEU A 4 3.50 1.42 -1.43
C LEU A 4 2.51 0.33 -1.82
N VAL A 5 1.34 0.36 -1.20
CA VAL A 5 0.17 -0.40 -1.62
C VAL A 5 -0.79 0.55 -2.32
N SER A 6 -1.04 0.35 -3.61
CA SER A 6 -2.12 1.04 -4.32
C SER A 6 -3.28 0.10 -4.57
N TRP A 7 -4.50 0.64 -4.57
CA TRP A 7 -5.71 -0.13 -4.86
C TRP A 7 -6.65 0.58 -5.83
N GLN A 8 -7.43 -0.23 -6.54
CA GLN A 8 -8.59 0.17 -7.33
C GLN A 8 -9.75 -0.79 -7.03
N LEU A 9 -10.85 -0.29 -6.48
CA LEU A 9 -12.06 -1.10 -6.26
C LEU A 9 -12.64 -1.59 -7.58
N HIS A 10 -13.18 -2.81 -7.58
CA HIS A 10 -13.85 -3.41 -8.75
C HIS A 10 -15.16 -2.67 -9.10
N GLU A 11 -15.49 -2.56 -10.38
CA GLU A 11 -16.71 -1.86 -10.82
C GLU A 11 -17.99 -2.47 -10.22
N GLY A 12 -18.86 -1.61 -9.68
CA GLY A 12 -20.25 -1.95 -9.33
C GLY A 12 -20.56 -2.21 -7.85
N PHE A 13 -19.56 -2.27 -6.95
CA PHE A 13 -19.80 -2.60 -5.52
C PHE A 13 -19.07 -1.70 -4.51
N ASN A 14 -18.65 -0.51 -4.94
CA ASN A 14 -17.75 0.35 -4.15
C ASN A 14 -18.35 0.84 -2.83
N HIS A 15 -19.67 1.07 -2.77
CA HIS A 15 -20.28 1.61 -1.55
C HIS A 15 -20.27 0.64 -0.38
N ASP A 16 -20.35 -0.67 -0.60
CA ASP A 16 -20.39 -1.63 0.50
C ASP A 16 -19.00 -1.86 1.10
N VAL A 17 -17.97 -1.93 0.26
CA VAL A 17 -16.57 -1.99 0.72
C VAL A 17 -16.18 -0.71 1.45
N ILE A 18 -16.58 0.45 0.90
CA ILE A 18 -16.36 1.75 1.55
C ILE A 18 -17.09 1.83 2.89
N ARG A 19 -18.35 1.38 2.97
CA ARG A 19 -19.10 1.35 4.24
C ARG A 19 -18.51 0.39 5.24
N HIS A 20 -18.07 -0.79 4.78
CA HIS A 20 -17.43 -1.78 5.63
C HIS A 20 -16.17 -1.17 6.27
N PHE A 21 -15.28 -0.60 5.46
CA PHE A 21 -14.11 0.11 5.96
C PHE A 21 -14.48 1.26 6.90
N ALA A 22 -15.42 2.13 6.51
CA ALA A 22 -15.82 3.29 7.31
C ALA A 22 -16.51 2.92 8.64
N ALA A 23 -16.99 1.69 8.78
CA ALA A 23 -17.59 1.18 10.00
C ALA A 23 -16.59 0.55 10.97
N MET A 24 -15.35 0.31 10.53
CA MET A 24 -14.31 -0.28 11.37
C MET A 24 -13.84 0.71 12.44
N THR A 25 -13.60 0.21 13.66
CA THR A 25 -12.91 1.00 14.68
C THR A 25 -11.40 1.08 14.38
N PRO A 26 -10.68 2.05 14.96
CA PRO A 26 -9.22 2.10 14.84
C PRO A 26 -8.53 0.80 15.27
N GLU A 27 -9.03 0.15 16.33
CA GLU A 27 -8.50 -1.11 16.82
C GLU A 27 -8.76 -2.28 15.87
N GLU A 28 -9.92 -2.31 15.20
CA GLU A 28 -10.23 -3.33 14.19
C GLU A 28 -9.35 -3.17 12.94
N ASP A 29 -9.12 -1.93 12.50
CA ASP A 29 -8.21 -1.64 11.37
C ASP A 29 -6.75 -1.97 11.72
N GLU A 30 -6.32 -1.69 12.96
CA GLU A 30 -4.99 -2.07 13.45
C GLU A 30 -4.83 -3.59 13.54
N ALA A 31 -5.86 -4.30 13.99
CA ALA A 31 -5.84 -5.76 14.09
C ALA A 31 -5.66 -6.46 12.73
N LEU A 32 -6.09 -5.84 11.62
CA LEU A 32 -5.85 -6.38 10.27
C LEU A 32 -4.36 -6.38 9.88
N MET A 33 -3.57 -5.45 10.44
CA MET A 33 -2.15 -5.31 10.14
C MET A 33 -1.29 -6.25 11.00
N GLY A 34 -1.74 -6.55 12.22
CA GLY A 34 -0.99 -7.34 13.20
C GLY A 34 0.30 -6.66 13.64
N ASP A 35 1.16 -7.39 14.36
CA ASP A 35 2.32 -6.78 15.04
C ASP A 35 3.49 -6.40 14.12
N ASN A 36 3.51 -6.94 12.89
CA ASN A 36 4.68 -6.86 12.00
C ASN A 36 4.50 -5.86 10.85
N LEU A 37 3.38 -5.14 10.79
CA LEU A 37 3.08 -4.19 9.72
C LEU A 37 2.66 -2.86 10.32
N LYS A 38 3.41 -1.79 10.00
CA LYS A 38 3.13 -0.46 10.49
C LYS A 38 2.64 0.43 9.36
N LEU A 39 1.50 1.08 9.55
CA LEU A 39 1.01 2.09 8.61
C LEU A 39 1.75 3.42 8.81
N VAL A 40 2.43 3.90 7.76
CA VAL A 40 3.04 5.24 7.75
C VAL A 40 2.01 6.30 7.39
N GLY A 41 1.12 5.98 6.45
CA GLY A 41 0.01 6.85 6.05
C GLY A 41 -0.86 6.19 4.98
N ARG A 42 -2.14 6.58 4.94
CA ARG A 42 -3.15 6.08 4.00
C ARG A 42 -3.99 7.22 3.46
N TRP A 43 -4.20 7.26 2.15
CA TRP A 43 -4.99 8.28 1.45
C TRP A 43 -5.97 7.61 0.50
N HIS A 44 -7.23 8.06 0.55
CA HIS A 44 -8.32 7.51 -0.24
C HIS A 44 -8.81 8.53 -1.28
N ASP A 45 -8.91 8.11 -2.54
CA ASP A 45 -9.73 8.78 -3.55
C ASP A 45 -11.12 8.15 -3.51
N MET A 46 -11.97 8.73 -2.67
CA MET A 46 -13.33 8.23 -2.44
C MET A 46 -14.22 8.33 -3.68
N VAL A 47 -13.90 9.23 -4.62
CA VAL A 47 -14.72 9.46 -5.83
C VAL A 47 -14.42 8.41 -6.87
N ASN A 48 -13.14 8.06 -7.07
CA ASN A 48 -12.72 7.07 -8.06
C ASN A 48 -12.59 5.66 -7.49
N GLY A 49 -12.80 5.48 -6.18
CA GLY A 49 -12.71 4.17 -5.54
C GLY A 49 -11.27 3.63 -5.56
N SER A 50 -10.29 4.52 -5.42
CA SER A 50 -8.87 4.17 -5.46
C SER A 50 -8.14 4.77 -4.26
N GLY A 51 -6.86 4.49 -4.15
CA GLY A 51 -6.03 5.13 -3.13
C GLY A 51 -4.70 4.44 -2.94
N VAL A 52 -3.97 4.94 -1.95
CA VAL A 52 -2.60 4.52 -1.64
C VAL A 52 -2.34 4.47 -0.14
N ALA A 53 -1.50 3.53 0.28
CA ALA A 53 -0.97 3.43 1.62
C ALA A 53 0.53 3.15 1.57
N ILE A 54 1.28 3.76 2.48
CA ILE A 54 2.68 3.40 2.73
C ILE A 54 2.73 2.58 4.02
N PHE A 55 3.32 1.39 3.92
CA PHE A 55 3.58 0.52 5.07
C PHE A 55 5.08 0.36 5.30
N GLU A 56 5.45 0.24 6.57
CA GLU A 56 6.77 -0.12 7.04
C GLU A 56 6.73 -1.55 7.61
N THR A 57 7.53 -2.46 7.05
CA THR A 57 7.70 -3.83 7.55
C THR A 57 8.99 -4.44 7.04
N ASP A 58 9.57 -5.37 7.80
CA ASP A 58 10.64 -6.26 7.33
C ASP A 58 10.12 -7.69 7.02
N ASP A 59 8.82 -7.93 7.17
CA ASP A 59 8.17 -9.20 6.88
C ASP A 59 7.25 -9.07 5.66
N ILE A 60 7.73 -9.55 4.50
CA ILE A 60 6.95 -9.55 3.27
C ILE A 60 5.65 -10.39 3.39
N LYS A 61 5.59 -11.37 4.29
CA LYS A 61 4.37 -12.15 4.53
C LYS A 61 3.29 -11.31 5.18
N ALA A 62 3.65 -10.38 6.06
CA ALA A 62 2.71 -9.50 6.76
C ALA A 62 1.96 -8.60 5.75
N ILE A 63 2.70 -7.88 4.90
CA ILE A 63 2.08 -7.02 3.89
C ILE A 63 1.32 -7.80 2.81
N THR A 64 1.81 -8.97 2.41
CA THR A 64 1.12 -9.82 1.43
C THR A 64 -0.20 -10.34 2.01
N SER A 65 -0.21 -10.78 3.28
CA SER A 65 -1.41 -11.27 3.95
C SER A 65 -2.44 -10.16 4.14
N TYR A 66 -2.00 -8.96 4.51
CA TYR A 66 -2.85 -7.78 4.56
C TYR A 66 -3.53 -7.51 3.20
N ALA A 67 -2.75 -7.46 2.11
CA ALA A 67 -3.30 -7.25 0.77
C ALA A 67 -4.26 -8.38 0.33
N MET A 68 -3.96 -9.64 0.66
CA MET A 68 -4.85 -10.77 0.39
C MET A 68 -6.20 -10.67 1.08
N GLY A 69 -6.31 -9.96 2.21
CA GLY A 69 -7.60 -9.71 2.87
C GLY A 69 -8.57 -8.88 2.02
N TRP A 70 -8.04 -8.09 1.09
CA TRP A 70 -8.80 -7.12 0.30
C TRP A 70 -8.91 -7.48 -1.18
N ASN A 71 -8.08 -8.38 -1.71
CA ASN A 71 -7.95 -8.65 -3.15
C ASN A 71 -9.23 -9.15 -3.86
N GLN A 72 -10.22 -9.63 -3.11
CA GLN A 72 -11.52 -10.03 -3.66
C GLN A 72 -12.40 -8.82 -4.04
N PHE A 73 -12.07 -7.63 -3.54
CA PHE A 73 -12.85 -6.40 -3.71
C PHE A 73 -12.14 -5.36 -4.60
N MET A 74 -10.83 -5.51 -4.78
CA MET A 74 -9.98 -4.51 -5.40
C MET A 74 -8.74 -5.12 -6.03
N ASP A 75 -8.27 -4.48 -7.09
CA ASP A 75 -6.97 -4.76 -7.67
C ASP A 75 -5.90 -4.03 -6.86
N LEU A 76 -4.91 -4.77 -6.37
CA LEU A 76 -3.85 -4.27 -5.50
C LEU A 76 -2.49 -4.41 -6.16
N THR A 77 -1.65 -3.39 -5.99
CA THR A 77 -0.22 -3.44 -6.34
C THR A 77 0.61 -3.16 -5.10
N ILE A 78 1.65 -3.97 -4.87
CA ILE A 78 2.65 -3.75 -3.82
C ILE A 78 3.97 -3.40 -4.51
N SER A 79 4.48 -2.19 -4.25
CA SER A 79 5.74 -1.70 -4.80
C SER A 79 6.71 -1.36 -3.66
N PRO A 80 7.94 -1.88 -3.64
CA PRO A 80 8.95 -1.36 -2.73
C PRO A 80 9.24 0.09 -3.08
N VAL A 81 9.32 0.94 -2.07
CA VAL A 81 9.65 2.36 -2.23
C VAL A 81 10.75 2.74 -1.25
N VAL A 82 11.43 3.83 -1.55
CA VAL A 82 12.57 4.32 -0.76
C VAL A 82 12.41 5.82 -0.50
N ASP A 83 13.02 6.29 0.57
CA ASP A 83 13.08 7.72 0.86
C ASP A 83 14.07 8.45 -0.05
N ASP A 84 14.12 9.77 0.08
CA ASP A 84 15.04 10.62 -0.68
C ASP A 84 16.51 10.24 -0.51
N THR A 85 16.92 9.77 0.67
CA THR A 85 18.32 9.45 0.97
C THR A 85 18.72 8.21 0.19
N THR A 86 18.00 7.11 0.37
CA THR A 86 18.26 5.85 -0.34
C THR A 86 18.02 6.01 -1.85
N GLY A 87 17.00 6.76 -2.26
CA GLY A 87 16.75 7.06 -3.68
C GLY A 87 17.93 7.76 -4.35
N ARG A 88 18.55 8.74 -3.67
CA ARG A 88 19.75 9.43 -4.19
C ARG A 88 20.97 8.52 -4.25
N GLU A 89 21.14 7.62 -3.27
CA GLU A 89 22.22 6.64 -3.27
C GLU A 89 22.12 5.69 -4.46
N ILE A 90 20.93 5.13 -4.70
CA ILE A 90 20.64 4.26 -5.85
C ILE A 90 20.88 5.02 -7.16
N GLY A 91 20.32 6.23 -7.28
CA GLY A 91 20.45 7.05 -8.50
C GLY A 91 21.89 7.37 -8.88
N LYS A 92 22.77 7.64 -7.90
CA LYS A 92 24.20 7.89 -8.14
C LYS A 92 24.98 6.65 -8.57
N ALA A 93 24.46 5.45 -8.27
CA ALA A 93 25.10 4.18 -8.63
C ALA A 93 24.67 3.68 -10.03
N LEU A 94 23.71 4.33 -10.67
CA LEU A 94 23.31 4.01 -12.03
C LEU A 94 24.46 4.31 -13.00
N PRO A 95 24.72 3.45 -13.99
CA PRO A 95 25.67 3.77 -15.05
C PRO A 95 25.21 5.03 -15.79
N ALA A 96 26.14 5.94 -16.07
CA ALA A 96 25.85 7.04 -16.99
C ALA A 96 25.60 6.45 -18.39
N ASP A 97 24.66 7.01 -19.13
CA ASP A 97 24.47 6.66 -20.54
C ASP A 97 25.81 6.86 -21.26
N GLU A 98 26.33 5.80 -21.88
CA GLU A 98 27.42 5.94 -22.84
C GLU A 98 26.85 6.74 -24.01
N GLU A 99 27.23 8.01 -24.14
CA GLU A 99 26.93 8.80 -25.33
C GLU A 99 27.47 8.04 -26.56
N GLY A 100 26.56 7.45 -27.33
CA GLY A 100 26.85 6.77 -28.60
C GLY A 100 27.11 7.75 -29.73
#